data_AF-A0A7C6V5E6-F1
#
_entry.id   AF-A0A7C6V5E6-F1
#
_cell.length_a   1.000
_cell.length_b   1.000
_cell.length_c   1.000
_cell.angle_alpha   90.00
_cell.angle_beta   90.00
_cell.angle_gamma   90.00
#
_symmetry.space_group_name_H-M   'P 1'
#
loop_
_entity.id
_entity.type
_entity.pdbx_description
1 polymer ?
#
loop_
_entity_poly.entity_id
_entity_poly.type
_entity_poly.pdbx_seq_one_letter_code
_entity_poly.pdbx_strand_id
1 'polypeptide(L)' 'MSNEVIQARAEMLKALAHPTRISIVEFLRYGERCVCEIVDGVNVEQSGVSQHLGGEKY' A
#
# COMPACT_ATOMS: atom_id res chain seq x y z
N MET A 1 -5.12 -26.10 3.16
CA MET A 1 -5.54 -24.69 3.39
C MET A 1 -7.00 -24.57 2.95
N SER A 2 -7.86 -23.90 3.73
CA SER A 2 -9.25 -23.67 3.31
C SER A 2 -9.31 -22.68 2.14
N ASN A 3 -10.37 -22.76 1.32
CA ASN A 3 -10.59 -21.85 0.18
C ASN A 3 -10.66 -20.38 0.64
N GLU A 4 -11.27 -20.13 1.79
CA GLU A 4 -11.33 -18.83 2.44
C GLU A 4 -9.93 -18.22 2.72
N VAL A 5 -8.97 -19.03 3.20
CA VAL A 5 -7.60 -18.55 3.42
C VAL A 5 -6.89 -18.21 2.11
N ILE A 6 -7.16 -18.97 1.04
CA ILE A 6 -6.61 -18.68 -0.29
C ILE A 6 -7.17 -17.37 -0.82
N GLN A 7 -8.48 -17.15 -0.66
CA GLN A 7 -9.17 -15.94 -1.09
C GLN A 7 -8.62 -14.70 -0.35
N ALA A 8 -8.49 -14.76 0.97
CA ALA A 8 -7.93 -13.67 1.76
C ALA A 8 -6.48 -13.34 1.36
N ARG A 9 -5.66 -14.37 1.06
CA ARG A 9 -4.30 -14.16 0.55
C ARG A 9 -4.29 -13.51 -0.82
N ALA A 10 -5.17 -13.94 -1.72
CA ALA A 10 -5.29 -13.34 -3.05
C ALA A 10 -5.67 -11.86 -2.96
N GLU A 11 -6.61 -11.51 -2.08
CA GLU A 11 -7.03 -10.13 -1.83
C GLU A 11 -5.89 -9.27 -1.25
N MET A 12 -5.12 -9.80 -0.30
CA MET A 12 -3.95 -9.12 0.25
C MET A 12 -2.88 -8.87 -0.82
N LEU A 13 -2.56 -9.88 -1.63
CA LEU A 13 -1.58 -9.74 -2.69
C LEU A 13 -2.05 -8.74 -3.76
N LYS A 14 -3.34 -8.77 -4.11
CA LYS A 14 -3.96 -7.81 -5.03
C LYS A 14 -3.89 -6.39 -4.48
N ALA A 15 -4.09 -6.20 -3.18
CA ALA A 15 -3.95 -4.90 -2.53
C ALA A 15 -2.50 -4.37 -2.60
N LEU A 16 -1.50 -5.25 -2.60
CA LEU A 16 -0.07 -4.88 -2.66
C LEU A 16 0.49 -4.79 -4.09
N ALA A 17 -0.22 -5.27 -5.12
CA ALA A 17 0.27 -5.42 -6.49
C ALA A 17 0.39 -4.09 -7.27
N HIS A 18 0.90 -3.02 -6.65
CA HIS A 18 1.20 -1.74 -7.29
C HIS A 18 2.54 -1.19 -6.77
N PRO A 19 3.46 -0.72 -7.64
CA PRO A 19 4.79 -0.25 -7.23
C PRO A 19 4.74 0.78 -6.10
N THR A 20 3.87 1.79 -6.21
CA THR A 20 3.70 2.81 -5.17
C THR A 20 3.29 2.24 -3.82
N ARG A 21 2.42 1.21 -3.79
CA ARG A 21 1.97 0.59 -2.53
C ARG A 21 3.10 -0.21 -1.89
N ILE A 22 3.91 -0.89 -2.69
CA ILE A 22 5.12 -1.56 -2.22
C ILE A 22 6.09 -0.53 -1.62
N SER A 23 6.34 0.58 -2.31
CA SER A 23 7.20 1.65 -1.78
C SER A 23 6.69 2.24 -0.47
N ILE A 24 5.37 2.44 -0.34
CA ILE A 24 4.74 2.89 0.92
C ILE A 24 4.99 1.87 2.04
N VAL A 25 4.78 0.58 1.78
CA VAL A 25 5.01 -0.49 2.78
C VAL A 25 6.48 -0.56 3.19
N GLU A 26 7.41 -0.48 2.25
CA GLU A 26 8.85 -0.45 2.55
C GLU A 26 9.24 0.78 3.38
N PHE A 27 8.63 1.93 3.11
CA PHE A 27 8.85 3.15 3.90
C PHE A 27 8.35 3.01 5.35
N LEU A 28 7.16 2.41 5.52
CA LEU A 28 6.54 2.15 6.83
C LEU A 28 7.21 1.01 7.62
N ARG A 29 8.09 0.23 7.00
CA ARG A 29 8.85 -0.84 7.66
C ARG A 29 9.68 -0.33 8.84
N TYR A 30 10.05 0.95 8.83
CA TYR A 30 10.86 1.62 9.85
C TYR A 30 10.05 2.42 10.88
N GLY A 31 8.73 2.18 10.95
CA GLY A 31 7.81 2.78 11.91
C GLY A 31 6.72 3.63 11.24
N GLU A 32 5.82 4.14 12.08
CA GLU A 32 4.78 5.06 11.65
C GLU A 32 5.37 6.37 11.09
N ARG A 33 4.70 6.92 10.07
CA ARG A 33 5.13 8.13 9.36
C ARG A 33 3.93 8.98 9.00
N CYS A 34 4.14 10.28 8.97
CA CYS A 34 3.21 11.23 8.41
C CYS A 34 3.02 10.97 6.91
N VAL A 35 1.82 11.23 6.38
CA VAL A 35 1.56 11.21 4.93
C VAL A 35 2.52 12.12 4.16
N CYS A 36 2.89 13.26 4.75
CA CYS A 36 3.88 14.18 4.20
C CYS A 36 5.25 13.52 3.99
N GLU A 37 5.76 12.78 4.98
CA GLU A 37 7.02 12.05 4.88
C GLU A 37 6.94 10.93 3.82
N ILE A 38 5.77 10.29 3.68
CA ILE A 38 5.54 9.25 2.66
C ILE A 38 5.58 9.86 1.26
N VAL A 39 4.96 11.03 1.06
CA VAL A 39 4.98 11.76 -0.23
C VAL A 39 6.41 12.08 -0.63
N ASP A 40 7.21 12.62 0.30
CA ASP A 40 8.62 12.94 0.06
C ASP A 40 9.47 11.68 -0.22
N GLY A 41 9.18 10.57 0.46
CA GLY A 41 9.93 9.31 0.35
C GLY A 41 9.59 8.45 -0.88
N VAL A 42 8.36 8.56 -1.41
CA VAL A 42 7.85 7.67 -2.49
C VAL A 42 7.89 8.34 -3.87
N ASN A 43 8.24 9.64 -3.95
CA ASN A 43 8.34 10.42 -5.19
C ASN A 43 7.07 10.36 -6.06
N VAL A 44 5.91 10.47 -5.40
CA VAL A 44 4.57 10.50 -6.02
C VAL A 44 3.82 11.70 -5.45
N GLU A 45 3.03 12.35 -6.29
CA GLU A 45 2.15 13.45 -5.87
C GLU A 45 1.24 13.05 -4.70
N GLN A 46 0.95 14.02 -3.82
CA GLN A 46 0.14 13.80 -2.61
C GLN A 46 -1.23 13.15 -2.89
N SER A 47 -1.87 13.51 -3.99
CA SER A 47 -3.13 12.91 -4.43
C SER A 47 -2.99 11.43 -4.76
N GLY A 48 -1.86 11.03 -5.37
CA GLY A 48 -1.53 9.65 -5.67
C GLY A 48 -1.26 8.83 -4.41
N VAL A 49 -0.52 9.38 -3.44
CA VAL A 49 -0.30 8.72 -2.14
C VAL A 49 -1.62 8.51 -1.39
N SER A 50 -2.46 9.55 -1.31
CA SER A 50 -3.78 9.47 -0.65
C SER A 50 -4.68 8.41 -1.29
N GLN A 51 -4.70 8.32 -2.63
CA GLN A 51 -5.45 7.29 -3.35
C GLN A 51 -4.97 5.88 -3.02
N HIS A 52 -3.65 5.68 -2.87
CA HIS A 52 -3.09 4.38 -2.54
C HIS A 52 -3.29 3.97 -1.07
N LEU A 53 -3.37 4.93 -0.15
CA LEU A 53 -3.65 4.68 1.28
C LEU A 53 -5.13 4.45 1.56
N GLY A 54 -6.02 5.16 0.86
CA GLY A 54 -7.48 5.13 1.08
C GLY A 54 -8.15 3.81 0.69
N GLY A 55 -7.40 2.87 0.10
CA GLY A 55 -7.88 1.53 -0.17
C GLY A 55 -9.06 1.49 -1.13
N GLU A 56 -8.95 2.08 -2.34
CA GLU A 56 -9.96 1.85 -3.38
C GLU A 56 -9.41 1.41 -4.73
N LYS A 57 -10.20 0.49 -5.31
CA LYS A 57 -10.26 -0.07 -6.67
C LYS A 57 -9.13 -1.02 -7.12
N TYR A 58 -9.13 -2.21 -6.51
CA TYR A 58 -8.83 -3.45 -7.23
C TYR A 58 -9.81 -4.55 -6.87
#